data_AF-A0A2W5XUM2-F1
#
_entry.id   AF-A0A2W5XUM2-F1
#
_cell.length_a   1.000
_cell.length_b   1.000
_cell.length_c   1.000
_cell.angle_alpha   90.00
_cell.angle_beta   90.00
_cell.angle_gamma   90.00
#
_symmetry.space_group_name_H-M   'P 1'
#
loop_
_entity.id
_entity.type
_entity.pdbx_description
1 polymer ?
#
loop_
_entity_poly.entity_id
_entity_poly.type
_entity_poly.pdbx_seq_one_letter_code
_entity_poly.pdbx_strand_id
1 'polypeptide(L)'
;MPPDRRSAGDDASPELDGVPVSVRLGAVVPPEEPEDWTRPLTWAAAGGMLLAPLVALAWFIGWPPRSVGGPEAGTWLLGAAIVVGGTLTGLTQRGAARAVAATLGAALFAALGSVLVGGLTSGSATGIRAPSLAHASLASLAGLAGTLASLPIAHRFARHPRRAPLALASAALGVAVAVLVLRLLYAGPA
;
A
#
# COMPACT_ATOMS: atom_id res chain seq x y z
N MET A 1 15.66 -16.29 71.66
CA MET A 1 15.66 -17.76 71.51
C MET A 1 14.62 -18.31 72.48
N PRO A 2 13.69 -19.23 72.13
CA PRO A 2 12.90 -19.53 70.90
C PRO A 2 11.37 -19.58 71.25
N PRO A 3 10.40 -20.20 70.52
CA PRO A 3 10.34 -20.80 69.17
C PRO A 3 9.29 -20.10 68.25
N ASP A 4 9.40 -20.02 66.92
CA ASP A 4 9.31 -21.04 65.84
C ASP A 4 8.04 -21.91 65.83
N ARG A 5 7.11 -21.59 64.91
CA ARG A 5 6.09 -22.49 64.35
C ARG A 5 6.03 -22.30 62.84
N ARG A 6 6.87 -23.06 62.12
CA ARG A 6 6.48 -23.66 60.83
C ARG A 6 5.37 -24.66 61.14
N SER A 7 4.30 -24.76 60.34
CA SER A 7 4.16 -25.59 59.14
C SER A 7 2.64 -25.89 59.07
N ALA A 8 1.95 -26.20 57.99
CA ALA A 8 2.25 -26.50 56.60
C ALA A 8 0.89 -26.60 55.89
N GLY A 9 0.93 -26.61 54.56
CA GLY A 9 -0.16 -27.06 53.70
C GLY A 9 -1.01 -25.90 53.19
N ASP A 10 -1.31 -25.79 51.92
CA ASP A 10 -1.04 -26.70 50.81
C ASP A 10 -1.34 -25.94 49.50
N ASP A 11 -0.94 -26.54 48.39
CA ASP A 11 -1.42 -26.28 47.03
C ASP A 11 -0.87 -25.03 46.32
N ALA A 12 0.21 -25.14 45.55
CA ALA A 12 0.17 -25.57 44.15
C ALA A 12 -0.75 -24.71 43.27
N SER A 13 -0.17 -23.79 42.50
CA SER A 13 -0.25 -23.84 41.04
C SER A 13 0.70 -22.81 40.39
N PRO A 14 1.53 -23.23 39.42
CA PRO A 14 2.27 -22.36 38.51
C PRO A 14 1.31 -21.77 37.45
N GLU A 15 1.79 -20.90 36.58
CA GLU A 15 1.10 -20.48 35.33
C GLU A 15 -0.22 -19.70 35.48
N LEU A 16 -0.14 -18.37 35.51
CA LEU A 16 -1.15 -17.51 34.88
C LEU A 16 -0.50 -16.38 34.05
N ASP A 17 0.65 -16.67 33.44
CA ASP A 17 1.23 -15.87 32.33
C ASP A 17 0.77 -16.42 30.96
N GLY A 18 -0.47 -16.90 30.94
CA GLY A 18 -1.05 -17.69 29.86
C GLY A 18 -2.56 -17.67 29.93
N VAL A 19 -3.17 -16.49 30.02
CA VAL A 19 -4.61 -16.36 29.76
C VAL A 19 -4.75 -16.06 28.27
N PRO A 20 -5.21 -17.01 27.44
CA PRO A 20 -5.60 -16.69 26.07
C PRO A 20 -6.69 -15.63 26.19
N VAL A 21 -6.59 -14.60 25.35
CA VAL A 21 -7.65 -13.61 25.14
C VAL A 21 -8.93 -14.38 24.84
N SER A 22 -9.69 -14.68 25.89
CA SER A 22 -10.99 -15.28 25.79
C SER A 22 -11.85 -14.16 25.26
N VAL A 23 -12.00 -14.19 23.94
CA VAL A 23 -13.00 -13.45 23.19
C VAL A 23 -14.31 -13.67 23.93
N ARG A 24 -14.74 -12.68 24.72
CA ARG A 24 -16.11 -12.59 25.19
C ARG A 24 -16.97 -12.41 23.95
N LEU A 25 -17.35 -13.53 23.33
CA LEU A 25 -18.47 -13.67 22.42
C LEU A 25 -19.71 -13.13 23.16
N GLY A 26 -19.98 -11.83 23.02
CA GLY A 26 -21.11 -11.18 23.69
C GLY A 26 -20.87 -9.71 24.07
N ALA A 27 -19.63 -9.23 24.09
CA ALA A 27 -19.35 -7.81 24.26
C ALA A 27 -18.49 -7.33 23.11
N VAL A 28 -19.14 -6.92 22.02
CA VAL A 28 -18.52 -6.04 21.04
C VAL A 28 -18.17 -4.77 21.81
N VAL A 29 -16.94 -4.69 22.31
CA VAL A 29 -16.37 -3.44 22.81
C VAL A 29 -16.36 -2.51 21.60
N PRO A 30 -17.18 -1.45 21.57
CA PRO A 30 -17.11 -0.47 20.51
C PRO A 30 -15.66 0.05 20.48
N PRO A 31 -15.07 0.28 19.29
CA PRO A 31 -13.76 0.92 19.23
C PRO A 31 -13.80 2.19 20.09
N GLU A 32 -12.82 2.32 21.00
CA GLU A 32 -12.82 3.35 22.05
C GLU A 32 -12.85 4.78 21.48
N GLU A 33 -12.50 4.96 20.20
CA GLU A 33 -12.77 6.18 19.46
C GLU A 33 -13.16 5.82 18.01
N PRO A 34 -14.25 6.38 17.45
CA PRO A 34 -14.49 6.30 16.00
C PRO A 34 -13.29 6.93 15.30
N GLU A 35 -12.79 6.26 14.26
CA GLU A 35 -11.61 6.73 13.52
C GLU A 35 -11.83 8.16 13.04
N ASP A 36 -11.03 9.08 13.60
CA ASP A 36 -11.20 10.51 13.45
C ASP A 36 -10.75 10.95 12.05
N TRP A 37 -11.70 10.99 11.13
CA TRP A 37 -11.55 11.39 9.73
C TRP A 37 -11.19 12.88 9.58
N THR A 38 -11.20 13.66 10.65
CA THR A 38 -10.73 15.05 10.62
C THR A 38 -9.20 15.14 10.71
N ARG A 39 -8.51 14.05 11.09
CA ARG A 39 -7.05 14.05 11.24
C ARG A 39 -6.35 14.19 9.87
N PRO A 40 -5.36 15.09 9.74
CA PRO A 40 -4.69 15.35 8.47
C PRO A 40 -3.95 14.13 7.91
N LEU A 41 -3.51 13.20 8.77
CA LEU A 41 -2.85 11.97 8.34
C LEU A 41 -3.81 10.99 7.65
N THR A 42 -5.09 10.99 8.02
CA THR A 42 -6.13 10.16 7.38
C THR A 42 -6.34 10.61 5.95
N TRP A 43 -6.42 11.92 5.73
CA TRP A 43 -6.50 12.52 4.39
C TRP A 43 -5.27 12.22 3.54
N ALA A 44 -4.06 12.27 4.11
CA ALA A 44 -2.85 11.91 3.40
C ALA A 44 -2.84 10.43 2.97
N ALA A 45 -3.29 9.52 3.85
CA ALA A 45 -3.39 8.09 3.54
C ALA A 45 -4.39 7.82 2.40
N ALA A 46 -5.59 8.40 2.49
CA ALA A 46 -6.62 8.29 1.46
C ALA A 46 -6.18 8.91 0.12
N GLY A 47 -5.55 10.09 0.19
CA GLY A 47 -4.97 10.75 -0.98
C GLY A 47 -3.92 9.89 -1.68
N GLY A 48 -3.05 9.22 -0.91
CA GLY A 48 -2.08 8.27 -1.45
C GLY A 48 -2.74 7.08 -2.17
N MET A 49 -3.79 6.50 -1.58
CA MET A 49 -4.53 5.37 -2.17
C MET A 49 -5.28 5.75 -3.44
N LEU A 50 -5.82 6.96 -3.50
CA LEU A 50 -6.63 7.46 -4.62
C LEU A 50 -5.81 8.14 -5.73
N LEU A 51 -4.53 8.41 -5.50
CA LEU A 51 -3.70 9.15 -6.43
C LEU A 51 -3.69 8.54 -7.83
N ALA A 52 -3.40 7.24 -7.96
CA ALA A 52 -3.32 6.59 -9.26
C ALA A 52 -4.69 6.45 -9.96
N PRO A 53 -5.78 6.01 -9.29
CA PRO A 53 -7.11 6.00 -9.90
C PRO A 53 -7.56 7.38 -10.41
N LEU A 54 -7.26 8.46 -9.67
CA LEU A 54 -7.58 9.82 -10.10
C LEU A 54 -6.74 10.26 -11.31
N VAL A 55 -5.45 9.92 -11.32
CA VAL A 55 -4.57 10.13 -12.48
C VAL A 55 -5.10 9.38 -13.71
N ALA A 56 -5.46 8.11 -13.55
CA ALA A 56 -6.02 7.29 -14.62
C ALA A 56 -7.32 7.90 -15.16
N LEU A 57 -8.22 8.32 -14.26
CA LEU A 57 -9.49 8.93 -14.63
C LEU A 57 -9.30 10.24 -15.40
N ALA A 58 -8.46 11.14 -14.87
CA ALA A 58 -8.14 12.41 -15.51
C ALA A 58 -7.52 12.19 -16.89
N TRP A 59 -6.60 11.23 -17.00
CA TRP A 59 -5.95 10.91 -18.26
C TRP A 59 -6.92 10.29 -19.27
N PHE A 60 -7.66 9.25 -18.91
CA PHE A 60 -8.53 8.54 -19.86
C PHE A 60 -9.74 9.37 -20.31
N ILE A 61 -10.21 10.31 -19.49
CA ILE A 61 -11.28 11.24 -19.89
C ILE A 61 -10.71 12.40 -20.71
N GLY A 62 -9.60 13.01 -20.27
CA GLY A 62 -9.07 14.22 -20.90
C GLY A 62 -8.26 13.96 -22.16
N TRP A 63 -7.50 12.86 -22.19
CA TRP A 63 -6.60 12.51 -23.28
C TRP A 63 -6.44 10.98 -23.41
N PRO A 64 -7.49 10.26 -23.87
CA PRO A 64 -7.46 8.81 -23.92
C PRO A 64 -6.32 8.27 -24.81
N PRO A 65 -5.66 7.18 -24.39
CA PRO A 65 -4.61 6.55 -25.19
C PRO A 65 -5.17 6.01 -26.50
N ARG A 66 -4.40 6.13 -27.57
CA ARG A 66 -4.87 5.83 -28.93
C ARG A 66 -4.34 4.51 -29.49
N SER A 67 -3.28 3.99 -28.91
CA SER A 67 -2.61 2.78 -29.40
C SER A 67 -2.02 1.98 -28.25
N VAL A 68 -1.71 0.71 -28.48
CA VAL A 68 -1.02 -0.16 -27.49
C VAL A 68 0.48 -0.29 -27.83
N GLY A 69 0.94 0.31 -28.93
CA GLY A 69 2.24 0.05 -29.53
C GLY A 69 3.45 0.61 -28.77
N GLY A 70 3.24 1.41 -27.74
CA GLY A 70 4.33 1.98 -26.95
C GLY A 70 3.83 2.68 -25.69
N PRO A 71 4.73 2.96 -24.74
CA PRO A 71 4.36 3.64 -23.50
C PRO A 71 4.10 5.12 -23.75
N GLU A 72 2.87 5.56 -23.49
CA GLU A 72 2.51 6.99 -23.53
C GLU A 72 2.91 7.70 -22.21
N ALA A 73 3.03 9.03 -22.23
CA ALA A 73 3.38 9.84 -21.05
C ALA A 73 2.52 9.49 -19.82
N GLY A 74 1.22 9.26 -20.01
CA GLY A 74 0.30 8.87 -18.94
C GLY A 74 0.60 7.49 -18.34
N THR A 75 1.21 6.57 -19.11
CA THR A 75 1.59 5.23 -18.60
C THR A 75 2.67 5.34 -17.54
N TRP A 76 3.69 6.16 -17.84
CA TRP A 76 4.78 6.44 -16.91
C TRP A 76 4.27 7.15 -15.66
N LEU A 77 3.41 8.16 -15.86
CA LEU A 77 2.85 8.96 -14.78
C LEU A 77 1.95 8.12 -13.87
N LEU A 78 1.14 7.23 -14.43
CA LEU A 78 0.29 6.31 -13.67
C LEU A 78 1.12 5.30 -12.86
N GLY A 79 2.15 4.68 -13.46
CA GLY A 79 3.05 3.78 -12.73
C GLY A 79 3.77 4.49 -11.58
N ALA A 80 4.22 5.73 -11.80
CA ALA A 80 4.82 6.54 -10.74
C ALA A 80 3.80 6.90 -9.64
N ALA A 81 2.56 7.24 -10.00
CA ALA A 81 1.49 7.56 -9.07
C ALA A 81 1.19 6.39 -8.11
N ILE A 82 1.22 5.13 -8.59
CA ILE A 82 1.04 3.95 -7.74
C ILE A 82 2.15 3.85 -6.68
N VAL A 83 3.41 3.99 -7.10
CA VAL A 83 4.56 3.92 -6.19
C VAL A 83 4.53 5.04 -5.16
N VAL A 84 4.33 6.28 -5.62
CA VAL A 84 4.29 7.47 -4.77
C VAL A 84 3.12 7.39 -3.81
N GLY A 85 1.93 7.06 -4.31
CA GLY A 85 0.71 6.91 -3.51
C GLY A 85 0.87 5.86 -2.41
N GLY A 86 1.37 4.67 -2.77
CA GLY A 86 1.67 3.61 -1.80
C GLY A 86 2.68 4.07 -0.74
N THR A 87 3.78 4.70 -1.16
CA THR A 87 4.81 5.19 -0.24
C THR A 87 4.23 6.22 0.73
N LEU A 88 3.44 7.19 0.24
CA LEU A 88 2.79 8.21 1.06
C LEU A 88 1.85 7.58 2.11
N THR A 89 1.03 6.60 1.70
CA THR A 89 0.15 5.89 2.64
C THR A 89 0.94 5.09 3.67
N GLY A 90 2.08 4.49 3.30
CA GLY A 90 2.97 3.83 4.24
C GLY A 90 3.54 4.77 5.33
N LEU A 91 3.85 6.02 4.97
CA LEU A 91 4.45 7.00 5.89
C LEU A 91 3.51 7.45 7.00
N THR A 92 2.20 7.33 6.81
CA THR A 92 1.22 7.71 7.83
C THR A 92 1.15 6.68 8.97
N GLN A 93 1.71 5.48 8.76
CA GLN A 93 1.63 4.39 9.73
C GLN A 93 2.76 4.42 10.77
N ARG A 94 2.42 4.02 11.99
CA ARG A 94 3.38 3.79 13.08
C ARG A 94 3.78 2.32 13.13
N GLY A 95 5.07 2.05 12.98
CA GLY A 95 5.66 0.71 13.04
C GLY A 95 5.94 0.12 11.66
N ALA A 96 7.06 -0.60 11.55
CA ALA A 96 7.59 -1.04 10.25
C ALA A 96 6.66 -2.01 9.52
N ALA A 97 6.08 -2.98 10.24
CA ALA A 97 5.14 -3.93 9.65
C ALA A 97 3.86 -3.26 9.12
N ARG A 98 3.29 -2.30 9.86
CA ARG A 98 2.11 -1.54 9.42
C ARG A 98 2.42 -0.64 8.24
N ALA A 99 3.57 0.02 8.22
CA ALA A 99 4.00 0.84 7.09
C ALA A 99 4.16 0.01 5.80
N VAL A 100 4.79 -1.17 5.89
CA VAL A 100 4.90 -2.10 4.76
C VAL A 100 3.53 -2.57 4.28
N ALA A 101 2.68 -3.03 5.20
CA ALA A 101 1.33 -3.49 4.88
C ALA A 101 0.48 -2.40 4.24
N ALA A 102 0.53 -1.17 4.77
CA ALA A 102 -0.21 -0.04 4.21
C ALA A 102 0.34 0.40 2.84
N THR A 103 1.66 0.37 2.65
CA THR A 103 2.28 0.67 1.35
C THR A 103 1.80 -0.32 0.28
N LEU A 104 1.85 -1.61 0.59
CA LEU A 104 1.40 -2.68 -0.31
C LEU A 104 -0.11 -2.62 -0.55
N GLY A 105 -0.90 -2.51 0.52
CA GLY A 105 -2.36 -2.44 0.42
C GLY A 105 -2.82 -1.23 -0.41
N ALA A 106 -2.19 -0.07 -0.21
CA ALA A 106 -2.46 1.12 -1.00
C ALA A 106 -2.07 0.95 -2.46
N ALA A 107 -0.89 0.39 -2.76
CA ALA A 107 -0.46 0.17 -4.13
C ALA A 107 -1.33 -0.84 -4.87
N LEU A 108 -1.75 -1.93 -4.21
CA LEU A 108 -2.69 -2.91 -4.75
C LEU A 108 -4.05 -2.30 -5.02
N PHE A 109 -4.57 -1.51 -4.07
CA PHE A 109 -5.83 -0.79 -4.25
C PHE A 109 -5.75 0.20 -5.42
N ALA A 110 -4.67 0.98 -5.49
CA ALA A 110 -4.42 1.95 -6.56
C ALA A 110 -4.30 1.28 -7.93
N ALA A 111 -3.59 0.14 -8.01
CA ALA A 111 -3.44 -0.65 -9.21
C ALA A 111 -4.78 -1.22 -9.69
N LEU A 112 -5.56 -1.81 -8.78
CA LEU A 112 -6.89 -2.35 -9.08
C LEU A 112 -7.84 -1.24 -9.54
N GLY A 113 -7.90 -0.12 -8.80
CA GLY A 113 -8.72 1.03 -9.14
C GLY A 113 -8.37 1.61 -10.52
N SER A 114 -7.08 1.69 -10.86
CA SER A 114 -6.63 2.18 -12.16
C SER A 114 -7.04 1.25 -13.31
N VAL A 115 -6.95 -0.08 -13.10
CA VAL A 115 -7.40 -1.09 -14.07
C VAL A 115 -8.92 -1.05 -14.25
N LEU A 116 -9.67 -0.91 -13.16
CA LEU A 116 -11.13 -0.73 -13.21
C LEU A 116 -11.50 0.53 -13.99
N VAL A 117 -10.84 1.66 -13.72
CA VAL A 117 -11.04 2.90 -14.49
C VAL A 117 -10.73 2.67 -15.97
N GLY A 118 -9.62 2.02 -16.30
CA GLY A 118 -9.27 1.68 -17.69
C GLY A 118 -10.29 0.79 -18.40
N GLY A 119 -10.91 -0.15 -17.69
CA GLY A 119 -11.98 -1.01 -18.21
C GLY A 119 -13.34 -0.32 -18.30
N LEU A 120 -13.62 0.67 -17.45
CA LEU A 120 -14.83 1.50 -17.56
C LEU A 120 -14.73 2.50 -18.72
N THR A 121 -13.53 2.95 -19.05
CA THR A 121 -13.30 3.91 -20.15
C THR A 121 -12.94 3.26 -21.49
N SER A 122 -12.84 1.92 -21.57
CA SER A 122 -12.43 1.22 -22.80
C SER A 122 -13.48 1.21 -23.92
N GLY A 123 -14.70 1.69 -23.65
CA GLY A 123 -15.78 1.72 -24.63
C GLY A 123 -16.16 0.32 -25.09
N SER A 124 -16.29 0.12 -26.41
CA SER A 124 -16.69 -1.15 -27.03
C SER A 124 -15.55 -2.15 -27.22
N ALA A 125 -14.29 -1.73 -27.06
CA ALA A 125 -13.15 -2.63 -27.16
C ALA A 125 -13.05 -3.49 -25.89
N THR A 126 -12.96 -4.80 -26.05
CA THR A 126 -12.87 -5.75 -24.92
C THR A 126 -11.46 -6.27 -24.72
N GLY A 127 -11.08 -6.45 -23.44
CA GLY A 127 -9.78 -7.02 -23.05
C GLY A 127 -8.58 -6.14 -23.40
N ILE A 128 -7.41 -6.78 -23.55
CA ILE A 128 -6.10 -6.09 -23.70
C ILE A 128 -5.98 -5.35 -25.04
N ARG A 129 -6.93 -5.54 -25.95
CA ARG A 129 -7.01 -4.75 -27.20
C ARG A 129 -7.53 -3.33 -26.96
N ALA A 130 -8.16 -3.06 -25.82
CA ALA A 130 -8.55 -1.72 -25.42
C ALA A 130 -7.32 -0.94 -24.89
N PRO A 131 -6.94 0.19 -25.52
CA PRO A 131 -5.76 0.93 -25.11
C PRO A 131 -5.76 1.36 -23.63
N SER A 132 -6.88 1.90 -23.12
CA SER A 132 -6.98 2.32 -21.71
C SER A 132 -6.72 1.18 -20.74
N LEU A 133 -7.28 0.00 -20.99
CA LEU A 133 -7.09 -1.17 -20.15
C LEU A 133 -5.67 -1.72 -20.24
N ALA A 134 -5.07 -1.73 -21.44
CA ALA A 134 -3.70 -2.17 -21.64
C ALA A 134 -2.70 -1.27 -20.89
N HIS A 135 -2.81 0.06 -21.07
CA HIS A 135 -1.96 1.02 -20.38
C HIS A 135 -2.14 0.98 -18.86
N ALA A 136 -3.38 0.87 -18.38
CA ALA A 136 -3.64 0.73 -16.95
C ALA A 136 -3.01 -0.54 -16.38
N SER A 137 -3.14 -1.67 -17.09
CA SER A 137 -2.58 -2.96 -16.65
C SER A 137 -1.05 -2.94 -16.61
N LEU A 138 -0.41 -2.42 -17.66
CA LEU A 138 1.05 -2.34 -17.75
C LEU A 138 1.63 -1.36 -16.71
N ALA A 139 0.99 -0.19 -16.55
CA ALA A 139 1.35 0.76 -15.50
C ALA A 139 1.18 0.16 -14.09
N SER A 140 0.10 -0.59 -13.86
CA SER A 140 -0.16 -1.28 -12.60
C SER A 140 0.90 -2.33 -12.27
N LEU A 141 1.26 -3.19 -13.23
CA LEU A 141 2.32 -4.19 -13.03
C LEU A 141 3.66 -3.53 -12.71
N ALA A 142 4.02 -2.49 -13.46
CA ALA A 142 5.26 -1.75 -13.24
C ALA A 142 5.27 -1.00 -11.90
N GLY A 143 4.17 -0.33 -11.55
CA GLY A 143 4.00 0.38 -10.29
C GLY A 143 4.06 -0.56 -9.08
N LEU A 144 3.47 -1.75 -9.17
CA LEU A 144 3.57 -2.78 -8.13
C LEU A 144 5.00 -3.31 -7.98
N ALA A 145 5.69 -3.60 -9.08
CA ALA A 145 7.10 -4.00 -9.05
C ALA A 145 8.00 -2.92 -8.42
N GLY A 146 7.78 -1.65 -8.79
CA GLY A 146 8.45 -0.51 -8.17
C GLY A 146 8.16 -0.39 -6.67
N THR A 147 6.91 -0.57 -6.27
CA THR A 147 6.51 -0.54 -4.87
C THR A 147 7.22 -1.63 -4.07
N LEU A 148 7.26 -2.86 -4.58
CA LEU A 148 7.97 -3.98 -3.94
C LEU A 148 9.46 -3.69 -3.75
N ALA A 149 10.12 -3.13 -4.77
CA ALA A 149 11.52 -2.76 -4.69
C ALA A 149 11.81 -1.67 -3.64
N SER A 150 10.81 -0.85 -3.31
CA SER A 150 10.93 0.24 -2.33
C SER A 150 10.76 -0.22 -0.86
N LEU A 151 10.16 -1.39 -0.62
CA LEU A 151 9.84 -1.88 0.73
C LEU A 151 11.03 -2.03 1.70
N PRO A 152 12.22 -2.53 1.28
CA PRO A 152 13.36 -2.68 2.20
C PRO A 152 13.80 -1.34 2.79
N ILE A 153 13.67 -0.29 1.98
CA ILE A 153 14.00 1.07 2.33
C ILE A 153 12.91 1.64 3.27
N ALA A 154 11.64 1.44 2.95
CA ALA A 154 10.50 1.81 3.81
C ALA A 154 10.58 1.18 5.22
N HIS A 155 11.04 -0.07 5.33
CA HIS A 155 11.20 -0.76 6.62
C HIS A 155 12.19 -0.02 7.55
N ARG A 156 13.25 0.58 7.00
CA ARG A 156 14.25 1.32 7.79
C ARG A 156 13.71 2.65 8.34
N PHE A 157 12.66 3.23 7.73
CA PHE A 157 12.22 4.60 8.06
C PHE A 157 11.28 4.68 9.23
N ALA A 158 10.51 3.63 9.47
CA ALA A 158 9.64 3.55 10.64
C ALA A 158 10.40 3.73 11.96
N ARG A 159 11.73 3.55 11.95
CA ARG A 159 12.62 3.64 13.11
C ARG A 159 13.48 4.91 13.17
N HIS A 160 13.53 5.73 12.11
CA HIS A 160 14.49 6.84 12.03
C HIS A 160 13.83 8.22 12.26
N PRO A 161 14.49 9.21 12.90
CA PRO A 161 14.00 10.58 13.02
C PRO A 161 13.96 11.38 11.70
N ARG A 162 14.59 10.88 10.63
CA ARG A 162 14.68 11.54 9.30
C ARG A 162 13.78 10.83 8.28
N ARG A 163 12.49 10.68 8.60
CA ARG A 163 11.56 9.86 7.81
C ARG A 163 11.30 10.41 6.40
N ALA A 164 11.21 11.73 6.25
CA ALA A 164 10.87 12.37 4.98
C ALA A 164 11.93 12.22 3.84
N PRO A 165 13.23 12.54 4.03
CA PRO A 165 14.22 12.41 2.94
C PRO A 165 14.40 10.96 2.52
N LEU A 166 14.30 10.08 3.49
CA LEU A 166 14.30 8.66 3.34
C LEU A 166 13.11 8.21 2.49
N ALA A 167 11.89 8.63 2.81
CA ALA A 167 10.70 8.33 2.00
C ALA A 167 10.84 8.74 0.54
N LEU A 168 11.43 9.91 0.27
CA LEU A 168 11.73 10.37 -1.08
C LEU A 168 12.69 9.42 -1.80
N ALA A 169 13.74 8.94 -1.13
CA ALA A 169 14.66 7.96 -1.70
C ALA A 169 13.96 6.62 -2.02
N SER A 170 13.04 6.16 -1.17
CA SER A 170 12.21 4.96 -1.41
C SER A 170 11.32 5.13 -2.64
N ALA A 171 10.60 6.26 -2.71
CA ALA A 171 9.74 6.57 -3.85
C ALA A 171 10.56 6.67 -5.14
N ALA A 172 11.70 7.36 -5.12
CA ALA A 172 12.59 7.51 -6.26
C ALA A 172 13.10 6.15 -6.77
N LEU A 173 13.54 5.26 -5.88
CA LEU A 173 13.94 3.90 -6.25
C LEU A 173 12.79 3.14 -6.89
N GLY A 174 11.61 3.16 -6.25
CA GLY A 174 10.44 2.46 -6.77
C GLY A 174 10.01 2.99 -8.14
N VAL A 175 10.04 4.30 -8.36
CA VAL A 175 9.75 4.92 -9.66
C VAL A 175 10.78 4.51 -10.69
N ALA A 176 12.07 4.50 -10.37
CA ALA A 176 13.12 4.05 -11.28
C ALA A 176 12.92 2.59 -11.71
N VAL A 177 12.54 1.71 -10.78
CA VAL A 177 12.22 0.30 -11.08
C VAL A 177 10.96 0.19 -11.93
N ALA A 178 9.90 0.95 -11.62
CA ALA A 178 8.69 0.98 -12.44
C ALA A 178 9.00 1.42 -13.89
N VAL A 179 9.85 2.43 -14.05
CA VAL A 179 10.31 2.89 -15.36
C VAL A 179 11.08 1.77 -16.09
N LEU A 180 11.98 1.08 -15.40
CA LEU A 180 12.72 -0.04 -16.00
C LEU A 180 11.77 -1.16 -16.45
N VAL A 181 10.81 -1.53 -15.61
CA VAL A 181 9.83 -2.59 -15.93
C VAL A 181 8.96 -2.19 -17.12
N LEU A 182 8.46 -0.96 -17.18
CA LEU A 182 7.73 -0.48 -18.36
C LEU A 182 8.58 -0.55 -19.64
N ARG A 183 9.85 -0.14 -19.57
CA ARG A 183 10.76 -0.28 -20.72
C ARG A 183 10.89 -1.73 -21.17
N LEU A 184 11.02 -2.68 -20.24
CA LEU A 184 11.13 -4.10 -20.54
C LEU A 184 9.82 -4.66 -21.12
N LEU A 185 8.67 -4.28 -20.56
CA LEU A 185 7.36 -4.74 -21.03
C LEU A 185 7.05 -4.30 -22.45
N TYR A 186 7.44 -3.08 -22.84
CA TYR A 186 7.26 -2.56 -24.19
C TYR A 186 8.40 -2.92 -25.16
N ALA A 187 9.50 -3.50 -24.68
CA ALA A 187 10.60 -3.99 -25.52
C ALA A 187 10.45 -5.46 -25.95
N GLY A 188 9.38 -6.14 -25.53
CA GLY A 188 9.07 -7.52 -25.94
C GLY A 188 8.92 -7.67 -27.46
N PRO A 189 9.15 -8.86 -28.02
CA PRO A 189 9.20 -9.06 -29.47
C PRO A 189 7.87 -8.68 -30.13
N ALA A 190 7.95 -7.74 -31.08
CA ALA A 190 6.88 -7.37 -31.99
C ALA A 190 6.54 -8.50 -32.97
#